data_AF-A0A7W6DQ29-F1
#
_entry.id   AF-A0A7W6DQ29-F1
#
_cell.length_a   1.000
_cell.length_b   1.000
_cell.length_c   1.000
_cell.angle_alpha   90.00
_cell.angle_beta   90.00
_cell.angle_gamma   90.00
#
_symmetry.space_group_name_H-M   'P 1'
#
loop_
_entity.id
_entity.type
_entity.pdbx_description
1 polymer ?
#
loop_
_entity_poly.entity_id
_entity_poly.type
_entity_poly.pdbx_seq_one_letter_code
_entity_poly.pdbx_strand_id
1 'polypeptide(L)'
;MRIRDLVWALPVVALTACTQFPELDTVQSEGVAQAPYPDLIPLEGVVGQPTAPNATVEVIEQVEGRVGGLQSRADRLSRRDVAQEDAVARRLRLLRERAEELRQQQL
;
A
#
# COMPACT_ATOMS: atom_id res chain seq x y z
N MET A 1 2.01 31.32 8.14
CA MET A 1 2.78 30.05 8.22
C MET A 1 3.61 29.94 6.95
N ARG A 2 4.94 29.88 7.05
CA ARG A 2 5.79 29.82 5.85
C ARG A 2 5.76 28.39 5.31
N ILE A 3 5.81 28.22 3.99
CA ILE A 3 5.82 26.91 3.31
C ILE A 3 6.91 26.00 3.89
N ARG A 4 8.04 26.58 4.33
CA ARG A 4 9.13 25.88 5.00
C ARG A 4 8.73 25.20 6.33
N ASP A 5 7.83 25.82 7.08
CA ASP A 5 7.34 25.27 8.35
C ASP A 5 6.38 24.10 8.09
N LEU A 6 5.63 24.15 6.97
CA LEU A 6 4.72 23.09 6.54
C LEU A 6 5.45 21.83 6.08
N VAL A 7 6.60 21.98 5.40
CA VAL A 7 7.44 20.86 4.96
C VAL A 7 7.99 20.07 6.15
N TRP A 8 8.33 20.74 7.24
CA TRP A 8 8.84 20.09 8.45
C TRP A 8 7.76 19.38 9.29
N ALA A 9 6.50 19.82 9.20
CA ALA A 9 5.39 19.20 9.91
C ALA A 9 4.86 17.93 9.23
N LEU A 10 5.06 17.79 7.91
CA LEU A 10 4.55 16.68 7.09
C LEU A 10 4.93 15.26 7.60
N PRO A 11 6.20 14.95 7.95
CA PRO A 11 6.55 13.60 8.40
C PRO A 11 5.91 13.25 9.74
N VAL A 12 5.80 14.22 10.66
CA VAL A 12 5.20 14.02 11.98
C VAL A 12 3.71 13.69 11.87
N VAL A 13 2.99 14.39 10.99
CA VAL A 13 1.57 14.13 10.73
C VAL A 13 1.36 12.79 10.01
N ALA A 14 2.23 12.44 9.06
CA ALA A 14 2.13 11.17 8.35
C ALA A 14 2.32 9.95 9.29
N LEU A 15 3.14 10.08 10.33
CA LEU A 15 3.37 9.03 11.33
C LEU A 15 2.17 8.84 12.27
N THR A 16 1.45 9.91 12.62
CA THR A 16 0.30 9.83 13.54
C THR A 16 -1.04 9.61 12.84
N ALA A 17 -1.13 9.91 11.55
CA ALA A 17 -2.36 9.71 10.75
C ALA A 17 -2.70 8.24 10.46
N CYS A 18 -1.77 7.31 10.71
CA CYS A 18 -1.97 5.89 10.38
C CYS A 18 -2.73 5.07 11.43
N THR A 19 -3.10 5.58 12.60
CA THR A 19 -3.85 4.78 13.59
C THR A 19 -4.76 5.60 14.50
N GLN A 20 -6.07 5.48 14.29
CA GLN A 20 -7.08 5.65 15.34
C GLN A 20 -7.87 4.35 15.42
N PHE A 21 -7.18 3.26 15.81
CA PHE A 21 -7.84 2.01 16.13
C PHE A 21 -8.35 2.16 17.56
N PRO A 22 -9.67 2.20 17.79
CA PRO A 22 -10.18 2.22 19.15
C PRO A 22 -9.68 0.97 19.87
N GLU A 23 -9.33 1.09 21.16
CA GLU A 23 -9.01 -0.06 22.00
C GLU A 23 -10.23 -1.00 22.01
N LEU A 24 -10.16 -2.08 21.22
CA LEU A 24 -11.16 -3.15 21.20
C LEU A 24 -11.02 -4.11 22.40
N ASP A 25 -10.16 -3.77 23.35
CA ASP A 25 -9.96 -4.47 24.63
C ASP A 25 -11.04 -4.12 25.66
N THR A 26 -12.23 -3.70 25.22
CA THR A 26 -13.38 -3.71 26.11
C THR A 26 -13.64 -5.16 26.50
N VAL A 27 -13.47 -5.42 27.79
CA VAL A 27 -13.81 -6.64 28.54
C VAL A 27 -14.73 -7.55 27.73
N GLN A 28 -14.23 -8.73 27.31
CA GLN A 28 -15.10 -9.78 26.78
C GLN A 28 -16.27 -9.92 27.75
N SER A 29 -17.49 -9.70 27.27
CA SER A 29 -18.67 -9.83 28.12
C SER A 29 -18.65 -11.22 28.75
N GLU A 30 -18.92 -11.30 30.05
CA GLU A 30 -18.91 -12.58 30.78
C GLU A 30 -19.70 -13.64 30.00
N GLY A 31 -19.08 -14.80 29.80
CA GLY A 31 -19.69 -15.91 29.08
C GLY A 31 -19.32 -16.03 27.60
N VAL A 32 -18.67 -15.04 26.96
CA VAL A 32 -18.27 -15.17 25.53
C VAL A 32 -17.28 -16.32 25.30
N ALA A 33 -16.33 -16.54 26.22
CA ALA A 33 -15.35 -17.62 26.10
C ALA A 33 -15.97 -19.03 26.16
N GLN A 34 -17.18 -19.15 26.73
CA GLN A 34 -17.90 -20.43 26.89
C GLN A 34 -19.20 -20.46 26.08
N ALA A 35 -19.52 -19.37 25.36
CA ALA A 35 -20.72 -19.29 24.56
C ALA A 35 -20.61 -20.30 23.40
N PRO A 36 -21.68 -21.04 23.11
CA PRO A 36 -21.72 -21.87 21.92
C PRO A 36 -21.48 -20.99 20.69
N TYR A 37 -20.66 -21.48 19.78
CA TYR A 37 -20.44 -20.81 18.51
C TYR A 37 -21.78 -20.72 17.76
N PRO A 38 -22.13 -19.57 17.16
CA PRO A 38 -23.40 -19.43 16.46
C PRO A 38 -23.47 -20.34 15.24
N ASP A 39 -24.67 -20.81 14.93
CA ASP A 39 -24.90 -21.60 13.73
C ASP A 39 -24.63 -20.76 12.46
N LEU A 40 -23.90 -21.36 11.52
CA LEU A 40 -23.65 -20.74 10.22
C LEU A 40 -24.92 -20.84 9.38
N ILE A 41 -25.46 -19.68 9.00
CA ILE A 41 -26.61 -19.59 8.11
C ILE A 41 -26.17 -19.23 6.68
N PRO A 42 -26.84 -19.75 5.64
CA PRO A 42 -26.57 -19.37 4.26
C PRO A 42 -26.72 -17.87 4.05
N LEU A 43 -25.72 -17.25 3.41
CA LEU A 43 -25.67 -15.80 3.21
C LEU A 43 -26.75 -15.31 2.23
N GLU A 44 -27.17 -16.16 1.29
CA GLU A 44 -28.11 -15.83 0.22
C GLU A 44 -29.49 -15.41 0.75
N GLY A 45 -29.86 -15.88 1.95
CA GLY A 45 -31.12 -15.52 2.61
C GLY A 45 -31.01 -14.39 3.65
N VAL A 46 -29.79 -13.94 3.95
CA VAL A 46 -29.47 -12.98 5.02
C VAL A 46 -29.00 -11.66 4.44
N VAL A 47 -28.16 -11.74 3.42
CA VAL A 47 -27.72 -10.60 2.64
C VAL A 47 -28.86 -10.27 1.70
N GLY A 48 -29.70 -9.31 2.09
CA GLY A 48 -30.76 -8.79 1.25
C GLY A 48 -30.23 -8.32 -0.11
N GLN A 49 -31.15 -8.00 -1.03
CA GLN A 49 -30.79 -7.48 -2.35
C GLN A 49 -29.79 -6.33 -2.20
N PRO A 50 -28.71 -6.29 -3.03
CA PRO A 50 -27.73 -5.23 -2.94
C PRO A 50 -28.44 -3.88 -2.95
N THR A 51 -28.36 -3.16 -1.83
CA THR A 51 -28.87 -1.80 -1.79
C THR A 51 -28.09 -1.01 -2.84
N ALA A 52 -28.76 -0.06 -3.49
CA ALA A 52 -28.11 0.81 -4.47
C ALA A 52 -26.79 1.35 -3.87
N PRO A 53 -25.73 1.50 -4.68
CA PRO A 53 -24.43 1.94 -4.20
C PRO A 53 -24.56 3.16 -3.29
N ASN A 54 -24.14 3.05 -2.03
CA ASN A 54 -24.25 4.12 -1.03
C ASN A 54 -23.24 5.26 -1.26
N ALA A 55 -22.56 5.27 -2.42
CA ALA A 55 -21.60 6.30 -2.75
C ALA A 55 -22.36 7.55 -3.21
N THR A 56 -22.19 8.64 -2.46
CA THR A 56 -22.63 9.95 -2.91
C THR A 56 -21.79 10.39 -4.11
N VAL A 57 -22.30 11.34 -4.89
CA VAL A 57 -21.56 11.95 -6.01
C VAL A 57 -20.19 12.47 -5.54
N GLU A 58 -20.15 13.13 -4.38
CA GLU A 58 -18.92 13.61 -3.73
C GLU A 58 -17.89 12.48 -3.51
N VAL A 59 -18.32 11.32 -3.01
CA VAL A 59 -17.42 10.19 -2.75
C VAL A 59 -16.85 9.64 -4.06
N ILE A 60 -17.66 9.62 -5.12
CA ILE A 60 -17.22 9.17 -6.44
C ILE A 60 -16.16 10.14 -6.99
N GLU A 61 -16.43 11.44 -6.96
CA GLU A 61 -15.49 12.46 -7.44
C GLU A 61 -14.16 12.43 -6.67
N GLN A 62 -14.20 12.23 -5.35
CA GLN A 62 -13.00 12.10 -4.53
C GLN A 62 -12.17 10.87 -4.94
N VAL A 63 -12.81 9.74 -5.23
CA VAL A 63 -12.12 8.53 -5.68
C VAL A 63 -11.52 8.73 -7.07
N GLU A 64 -12.26 9.31 -8.00
CA GLU A 64 -11.78 9.61 -9.36
C GLU A 64 -10.57 10.56 -9.35
N GLY A 65 -10.60 11.61 -8.52
CA GLY A 65 -9.47 12.51 -8.33
C GLY A 65 -8.22 11.79 -7.82
N ARG A 66 -8.39 10.84 -6.88
CA ARG A 66 -7.28 10.00 -6.40
C ARG A 66 -6.74 9.08 -7.48
N VAL A 67 -7.62 8.48 -8.29
CA VAL A 67 -7.24 7.62 -9.42
C VAL A 67 -6.38 8.40 -10.41
N GLY A 68 -6.80 9.59 -10.84
CA GLY A 68 -6.02 10.44 -11.74
C GLY A 68 -4.65 10.82 -11.15
N GLY A 69 -4.61 11.14 -9.85
CA GLY A 69 -3.36 11.38 -9.13
C GLY A 69 -2.42 10.17 -9.12
N LEU A 70 -2.94 8.96 -8.91
CA LEU A 70 -2.14 7.74 -8.93
C LEU A 70 -1.65 7.39 -10.34
N GLN A 71 -2.48 7.54 -11.36
CA GLN A 71 -2.10 7.31 -12.75
C GLN A 71 -0.97 8.26 -13.19
N SER A 72 -1.10 9.56 -12.91
CA SER A 72 -0.03 10.53 -13.24
C SER A 72 1.30 10.21 -12.53
N ARG A 73 1.25 9.69 -11.29
CA ARG A 73 2.43 9.23 -10.56
C ARG A 73 3.02 7.97 -11.19
N ALA A 74 2.18 7.02 -11.58
CA ALA A 74 2.60 5.80 -12.26
C ALA A 74 3.30 6.13 -13.59
N ASP A 75 2.74 7.04 -14.39
CA ASP A 75 3.35 7.49 -15.65
C ASP A 75 4.74 8.11 -15.43
N ARG A 76 4.90 8.90 -14.36
CA ARG A 76 6.19 9.49 -14.01
C ARG A 76 7.20 8.44 -13.54
N LEU A 77 6.74 7.43 -12.81
CA LEU A 77 7.59 6.35 -12.35
C LEU A 77 7.96 5.41 -13.50
N SER A 78 7.03 5.09 -14.39
CA SER A 78 7.27 4.29 -15.59
C SER A 78 8.24 4.97 -16.55
N ARG A 79 8.23 6.32 -16.61
CA ARG A 79 9.22 7.09 -17.39
C ARG A 79 10.60 7.17 -16.73
N ARG A 80 10.68 6.91 -15.42
CA ARG A 80 11.97 6.70 -14.76
C ARG A 80 12.34 5.25 -14.98
N ASP A 81 13.21 4.99 -15.95
CA ASP A 81 13.80 3.68 -16.16
C ASP A 81 14.31 3.11 -14.84
N VAL A 82 13.60 2.13 -14.28
CA VAL A 82 13.91 1.52 -12.98
C VAL A 82 15.28 0.83 -13.00
N ALA A 83 15.81 0.57 -14.19
CA ALA A 83 17.23 0.64 -14.42
C ALA A 83 17.39 1.00 -15.89
N GLN A 84 18.12 2.07 -16.23
CA GLN A 84 18.51 2.29 -17.62
C GLN A 84 19.13 0.98 -18.12
N GLU A 85 18.53 0.32 -19.10
CA GLU A 85 18.98 -0.99 -19.61
C GLU A 85 20.49 -0.97 -19.89
N ASP A 86 20.99 0.15 -20.39
CA ASP A 86 22.40 0.41 -20.64
C ASP A 86 23.27 0.33 -19.38
N ALA A 87 22.80 0.84 -18.24
CA ALA A 87 23.53 0.82 -16.98
C ALA A 87 23.64 -0.61 -16.41
N VAL A 88 22.57 -1.40 -16.53
CA VAL A 88 22.56 -2.81 -16.11
C VAL A 88 23.46 -3.64 -17.02
N ALA A 89 23.33 -3.47 -18.34
CA ALA A 89 24.16 -4.16 -19.32
C ALA A 89 25.66 -3.83 -19.14
N ARG A 90 26.01 -2.57 -18.86
CA ARG A 90 27.38 -2.17 -18.48
C ARG A 90 27.84 -2.89 -17.21
N ARG A 91 27.04 -2.89 -16.15
CA ARG A 91 27.41 -3.52 -14.88
C ARG A 91 27.57 -5.03 -14.99
N LEU A 92 26.72 -5.72 -15.76
CA LEU A 92 26.83 -7.14 -16.02
C LEU A 92 28.10 -7.50 -16.79
N ARG A 93 28.52 -6.66 -17.76
CA ARG A 93 29.81 -6.86 -18.47
C ARG A 93 30.99 -6.79 -17.51
N LEU A 94 31.06 -5.74 -16.68
CA LEU A 94 32.13 -5.58 -15.69
C LEU A 94 32.20 -6.74 -14.70
N LEU A 95 31.04 -7.25 -14.25
CA LEU A 95 31.00 -8.40 -13.34
C LEU A 95 31.50 -9.69 -13.99
N ARG A 96 31.25 -9.88 -15.29
CA ARG A 96 31.76 -11.05 -16.04
C ARG A 96 33.26 -10.98 -16.22
N GLU A 97 33.78 -9.82 -16.64
CA GLU A 97 35.23 -9.58 -16.75
C GLU A 97 35.92 -9.86 -15.41
N ARG A 98 35.38 -9.31 -14.31
CA ARG A 98 35.95 -9.54 -12.97
C ARG A 98 35.88 -11.02 -12.54
N ALA A 99 34.83 -11.74 -12.92
CA ALA A 99 34.71 -13.17 -12.61
C ALA A 99 35.73 -14.01 -13.38
N GLU A 100 36.07 -13.64 -14.62
CA GLU A 100 37.10 -14.31 -15.41
C GLU A 100 38.50 -14.08 -14.83
N GLU A 101 38.82 -12.85 -14.45
CA GLU A 101 40.09 -12.53 -13.78
C GLU A 101 40.29 -13.36 -12.50
N LEU A 102 39.25 -13.47 -11.67
CA LEU A 102 39.32 -14.24 -10.42
C LEU A 102 39.53 -15.73 -10.67
N ARG A 103 38.97 -16.29 -11.75
CA ARG A 103 39.20 -17.70 -12.13
C ARG A 103 40.64 -17.93 -12.57
N GLN A 104 41.23 -16.99 -13.30
CA GLN A 104 42.63 -17.08 -13.73
C GLN A 104 43.61 -16.94 -12.56
N GLN A 105 43.26 -16.17 -11.52
CA GLN A 105 44.08 -16.03 -10.31
C GLN A 105 44.04 -17.25 -9.37
N GLN A 106 43.10 -18.17 -9.57
CA GLN A 106 42.92 -19.38 -8.75
C GLN A 106 43.47 -20.66 -9.41
N LEU A 107 43.97 -20.57 -10.64
CA LEU A 107 44.72 -21.62 -11.35
C LEU A 107 46.23 -21.37 -11.22
#